data_AF-A0A249MSI7-F1
#
_entry.id   AF-A0A249MSI7-F1
#
_cell.length_a   1.000
_cell.length_b   1.000
_cell.length_c   1.000
_cell.angle_alpha   90.00
_cell.angle_beta   90.00
_cell.angle_gamma   90.00
#
_symmetry.space_group_name_H-M   'P 1'
#
loop_
_entity.id
_entity.type
_entity.pdbx_description
1 polymer ?
#
loop_
_entity_poly.entity_id
_entity_poly.type
_entity_poly.pdbx_seq_one_letter_code
_entity_poly.pdbx_strand_id
1 'polypeptide(L)'
;MTRLGYGFGRGARGPATARPEALWRLATVRAGESAYGIGNVSTSNSARTSGRIRDMLSNAHMTALRYADAAFIIGSDQAETAVSPQSIQRALEIGPAVGRVTWSGSAIGTIPGGALLWSDDLLPGALGLSEFPPGAMVWHRSMKDNLVGDTRANFPMTGPGTPEGEDQRGTTIGVDRLMQTGALPADGGARAQIDGAPGVLIGLAKDHGPTVLVGGDSRFYGVSGNAGPGTGTAGGPPRMALEQAGIPHAMQARSGSKIQDFVAGDFAKPVLRIGIIAYVSDILCNWSVNDMSNGRTASQILGDIAALVAKAKAINPQVRIWWTTMAPSTNGSNIPVGLYANSANDGRQAFNNEIRTNFAVYGLSGLVDISAAVEDPTQTDRWADFANDSSDGLHSRQTGQAKEAAVIKAWADALPAPLAAY
;
A
#
# COMPACT_ATOMS: atom_id res chain seq x y z
N MET A 1 52.34 16.87 21.65
CA MET A 1 51.84 16.58 23.02
C MET A 1 50.93 17.72 23.44
N THR A 2 49.81 17.38 24.11
CA THR A 2 48.82 18.23 24.84
C THR A 2 48.08 19.33 24.07
N ARG A 3 46.79 19.62 24.30
CA ARG A 3 45.53 18.91 24.60
C ARG A 3 44.44 20.00 24.52
N LEU A 4 43.37 19.75 23.76
CA LEU A 4 41.96 20.15 23.95
C LEU A 4 41.59 21.44 24.72
N GLY A 5 40.79 22.29 24.07
CA GLY A 5 39.86 23.22 24.69
C GLY A 5 38.55 23.29 23.89
N TYR A 6 37.54 22.55 24.32
CA TYR A 6 36.16 22.65 23.82
C TYR A 6 35.54 23.98 24.29
N GLY A 7 35.14 24.82 23.35
CA GLY A 7 34.30 26.00 23.61
C GLY A 7 32.91 25.78 23.03
N PHE A 8 31.92 25.56 23.89
CA PHE A 8 30.50 25.60 23.53
C PHE A 8 30.10 27.03 23.16
N GLY A 9 30.15 27.35 21.87
CA GLY A 9 29.54 28.55 21.32
C GLY A 9 28.03 28.36 21.22
N ARG A 10 27.27 29.16 21.96
CA ARG A 10 25.82 29.35 21.79
C ARG A 10 25.55 29.79 20.34
N GLY A 11 25.22 28.84 19.48
CA GLY A 11 24.71 29.10 18.14
C GLY A 11 23.36 29.80 18.24
N ALA A 12 23.25 30.94 17.56
CA ALA A 12 22.06 31.74 17.46
C ALA A 12 20.82 30.88 17.18
N ARG A 13 19.73 31.16 17.91
CA ARG A 13 18.39 30.72 17.48
C ARG A 13 18.20 31.31 16.09
N GLY A 14 18.20 30.44 15.08
CA GLY A 14 17.75 30.81 13.73
C GLY A 14 16.37 31.45 13.82
N PRO A 15 15.96 32.23 12.80
CA PRO A 15 14.60 32.76 12.75
C PRO A 15 13.66 31.59 13.00
N ALA A 16 12.67 31.78 13.89
CA ALA A 16 11.66 30.77 14.15
C ALA A 16 11.02 30.43 12.80
N THR A 17 11.49 29.35 12.17
CA THR A 17 10.83 28.78 11.02
C THR A 17 9.43 28.50 11.52
N ALA A 18 8.43 29.09 10.85
CA ALA A 18 7.04 28.83 11.15
C ALA A 18 6.91 27.31 11.30
N ARG A 19 6.41 26.85 12.45
CA ARG A 19 6.19 25.42 12.65
C ARG A 19 5.35 24.95 11.45
N PRO A 20 5.71 23.84 10.78
CA PRO A 20 4.97 23.38 9.62
C PRO A 20 3.47 23.33 9.94
N GLU A 21 2.64 23.72 8.97
CA GLU A 21 1.21 23.51 9.09
C GLU A 21 0.93 22.02 9.25
N ALA A 22 -0.10 21.68 10.03
CA ALA A 22 -0.47 20.28 10.21
C ALA A 22 -1.04 19.75 8.89
N LEU A 23 -0.62 18.56 8.48
CA LEU A 23 -1.05 17.94 7.22
C LEU A 23 -1.71 16.61 7.46
N TRP A 24 -2.64 16.27 6.59
CA TRP A 24 -3.25 14.96 6.56
C TRP A 24 -2.39 13.99 5.75
N ARG A 25 -1.94 12.90 6.37
CA ARG A 25 -1.22 11.81 5.69
C ARG A 25 -1.56 10.44 6.23
N LEU A 26 -1.08 9.39 5.58
CA LEU A 26 -1.21 8.01 6.08
C LEU A 26 -0.82 7.90 7.56
N ALA A 27 -1.73 7.35 8.36
CA ALA A 27 -1.61 7.32 9.82
C ALA A 27 -1.02 6.04 10.38
N THR A 28 -1.02 4.94 9.63
CA THR A 28 -0.53 3.65 10.13
C THR A 28 0.43 3.00 9.16
N VAL A 29 1.27 2.11 9.69
CA VAL A 29 2.24 1.35 8.90
C VAL A 29 1.54 0.56 7.80
N ARG A 30 0.31 0.07 8.00
CA ARG A 30 -0.52 -0.52 6.94
C ARG A 30 -1.79 0.31 6.68
N ALA A 31 -1.63 1.64 6.59
CA ALA A 31 -2.69 2.65 6.45
C ALA A 31 -3.77 2.32 5.45
N GLY A 32 -3.44 1.63 4.37
CA GLY A 32 -4.43 1.09 3.48
C GLY A 32 -3.86 -0.06 2.69
N GLU A 33 -4.32 -1.27 2.97
CA GLU A 33 -4.40 -2.26 1.91
C GLU A 33 -5.57 -1.85 1.02
N SER A 34 -5.32 -0.93 0.09
CA SER A 34 -6.35 -0.44 -0.81
C SER A 34 -6.93 -1.59 -1.63
N ALA A 35 -8.12 -2.04 -1.22
CA ALA A 35 -9.21 -2.48 -2.06
C ALA A 35 -8.95 -3.72 -2.95
N TYR A 36 -8.63 -4.85 -2.36
CA TYR A 36 -8.56 -6.12 -3.10
C TYR A 36 -9.91 -6.84 -3.24
N GLY A 37 -11.00 -6.15 -3.59
CA GLY A 37 -12.22 -6.86 -3.98
C GLY A 37 -11.99 -7.63 -5.28
N ILE A 38 -11.43 -8.85 -5.22
CA ILE A 38 -11.72 -9.83 -6.27
C ILE A 38 -13.24 -9.96 -6.21
N GLY A 39 -13.90 -9.73 -7.35
CA GLY A 39 -15.29 -10.11 -7.52
C GLY A 39 -15.44 -11.62 -7.40
N ASN A 40 -15.25 -12.19 -6.21
CA ASN A 40 -15.89 -13.42 -5.86
C ASN A 40 -17.35 -13.02 -5.71
N VAL A 41 -18.13 -13.33 -6.74
CA VAL A 41 -19.57 -13.46 -6.63
C VAL A 41 -19.78 -14.36 -5.42
N SER A 42 -20.17 -13.78 -4.29
CA SER A 42 -20.55 -14.58 -3.14
C SER A 42 -21.77 -15.36 -3.60
N THR A 43 -21.61 -16.67 -3.77
CA THR A 43 -22.74 -17.59 -4.01
C THR A 43 -23.62 -17.72 -2.78
N SER A 44 -23.21 -17.14 -1.63
CA SER A 44 -24.00 -17.07 -0.42
C SER A 44 -24.50 -15.64 -0.15
N ASN A 45 -25.75 -15.55 0.29
CA ASN A 45 -26.50 -14.32 0.63
C ASN A 45 -25.94 -13.54 1.84
N SER A 46 -24.62 -13.42 1.97
CA SER A 46 -23.99 -12.75 3.11
C SER A 46 -24.09 -11.24 2.92
N ALA A 47 -25.20 -10.66 3.37
CA ALA A 47 -25.45 -9.22 3.31
C ALA A 47 -24.53 -8.39 4.23
N ARG A 48 -23.91 -9.03 5.24
CA ARG A 48 -23.07 -8.42 6.28
C ARG A 48 -21.66 -9.01 6.33
N THR A 49 -20.66 -8.17 6.54
CA THR A 49 -19.26 -8.55 6.84
C THR A 49 -18.78 -7.84 8.10
N SER A 50 -18.09 -8.54 9.02
CA SER A 50 -17.66 -7.95 10.30
C SER A 50 -16.33 -8.52 10.78
N GLY A 51 -15.32 -7.66 10.92
CA GLY A 51 -13.98 -8.08 11.33
C GLY A 51 -13.17 -6.99 12.01
N ARG A 52 -12.04 -7.38 12.58
CA ARG A 52 -11.03 -6.48 13.12
C ARG A 52 -9.65 -6.75 12.53
N ILE A 53 -8.92 -5.69 12.21
CA ILE A 53 -7.55 -5.72 11.68
C ILE A 53 -6.63 -5.04 12.68
N ARG A 54 -5.49 -5.66 12.99
CA ARG A 54 -4.44 -5.03 13.80
C ARG A 54 -3.49 -4.23 12.92
N ASP A 55 -3.11 -3.04 13.36
CA ASP A 55 -2.09 -2.21 12.71
C ASP A 55 -1.24 -1.43 13.74
N MET A 56 -0.29 -0.63 13.27
CA MET A 56 0.55 0.24 14.09
C MET A 56 0.45 1.69 13.60
N LEU A 57 0.18 2.63 14.49
CA LEU A 57 0.21 4.05 14.16
C LEU A 57 1.61 4.50 13.75
N SER A 58 1.66 5.57 12.95
CA SER A 58 2.87 6.32 12.67
C SER A 58 3.53 6.80 13.96
N ASN A 59 4.85 6.99 13.91
CA ASN A 59 5.59 7.65 14.99
C ASN A 59 5.37 9.17 15.05
N ALA A 60 4.50 9.73 14.20
CA ALA A 60 4.13 11.15 14.24
C ALA A 60 3.13 11.46 15.38
N HIS A 61 3.22 12.66 15.95
CA HIS A 61 2.28 13.15 16.96
C HIS A 61 0.98 13.64 16.30
N MET A 62 0.08 12.70 16.04
CA MET A 62 -1.21 12.97 15.41
C MET A 62 -2.20 13.65 16.37
N THR A 63 -2.88 14.68 15.87
CA THR A 63 -3.88 15.47 16.62
C THR A 63 -5.32 15.08 16.28
N ALA A 64 -5.53 14.48 15.11
CA ALA A 64 -6.80 13.94 14.66
C ALA A 64 -6.55 12.76 13.71
N LEU A 65 -7.51 11.85 13.61
CA LEU A 65 -7.54 10.75 12.66
C LEU A 65 -8.84 10.78 11.85
N ARG A 66 -8.82 10.32 10.60
CA ARG A 66 -10.03 10.14 9.76
C ARG A 66 -9.91 8.87 8.93
N TYR A 67 -11.04 8.22 8.73
CA TYR A 67 -11.18 7.11 7.80
C TYR A 67 -11.67 7.60 6.44
N ALA A 68 -11.09 7.04 5.38
CA ALA A 68 -11.54 7.18 4.00
C ALA A 68 -12.05 5.83 3.49
N ASP A 69 -13.36 5.63 3.50
CA ASP A 69 -14.01 4.38 3.10
C ASP A 69 -14.47 4.41 1.64
N ALA A 70 -14.41 3.28 0.95
CA ALA A 70 -14.83 3.21 -0.46
C ALA A 70 -15.77 2.02 -0.77
N ALA A 71 -16.56 2.18 -1.84
CA ALA A 71 -17.45 1.14 -2.37
C ALA A 71 -17.21 0.90 -3.88
N PHE A 72 -16.12 0.20 -4.21
CA PHE A 72 -15.82 -0.30 -5.56
C PHE A 72 -15.07 -1.65 -5.52
N ILE A 73 -15.22 -2.45 -6.58
CA ILE A 73 -14.40 -3.64 -6.86
C ILE A 73 -13.35 -3.34 -7.93
N ILE A 74 -12.30 -4.16 -8.01
CA ILE A 74 -11.32 -4.12 -9.10
C ILE A 74 -11.45 -5.39 -9.94
N GLY A 75 -11.86 -5.24 -11.20
CA GLY A 75 -12.02 -6.32 -12.16
C GLY A 75 -10.68 -6.97 -12.55
N SER A 76 -10.72 -8.12 -13.26
CA SER A 76 -9.51 -8.76 -13.81
C SER A 76 -8.77 -7.87 -14.83
N ASP A 77 -9.51 -6.95 -15.46
CA ASP A 77 -9.03 -5.88 -16.34
C ASP A 77 -8.44 -4.67 -15.59
N GLN A 78 -8.24 -4.76 -14.26
CA GLN A 78 -7.71 -3.69 -13.39
C GLN A 78 -8.63 -2.47 -13.23
N ALA A 79 -9.86 -2.55 -13.75
CA ALA A 79 -10.87 -1.52 -13.69
C ALA A 79 -11.54 -1.41 -12.32
N GLU A 80 -11.59 -0.20 -11.73
CA GLU A 80 -12.54 0.09 -10.65
C GLU A 80 -13.97 0.10 -11.19
N THR A 81 -14.84 -0.68 -10.57
CA THR A 81 -16.28 -0.72 -10.86
C THR A 81 -17.04 -0.38 -9.60
N ALA A 82 -17.90 0.63 -9.67
CA ALA A 82 -18.79 0.99 -8.57
C ALA A 82 -19.67 -0.21 -8.19
N VAL A 83 -19.81 -0.45 -6.89
CA VAL A 83 -20.80 -1.41 -6.37
C VAL A 83 -21.97 -0.66 -5.76
N SER A 84 -23.01 -1.39 -5.35
CA SER A 84 -24.15 -0.81 -4.65
C SER A 84 -23.72 -0.08 -3.36
N PRO A 85 -24.43 0.98 -2.95
CA PRO A 85 -24.17 1.64 -1.68
C PRO A 85 -24.10 0.67 -0.50
N GLN A 86 -23.21 0.95 0.44
CA GLN A 86 -22.97 0.11 1.62
C GLN A 86 -23.15 0.94 2.88
N SER A 87 -23.73 0.38 3.94
CA SER A 87 -23.60 0.98 5.26
C SER A 87 -22.32 0.51 5.93
N ILE A 88 -21.73 1.35 6.78
CA ILE A 88 -20.53 1.02 7.53
C ILE A 88 -20.61 1.50 8.98
N GLN A 89 -20.05 0.70 9.88
CA GLN A 89 -19.72 1.06 11.25
C GLN A 89 -18.24 0.80 11.50
N ARG A 90 -17.56 1.70 12.22
CA ARG A 90 -16.16 1.54 12.61
C ARG A 90 -15.91 1.93 14.07
N ALA A 91 -14.91 1.29 14.66
CA ALA A 91 -14.30 1.74 15.91
C ALA A 91 -12.78 1.58 15.83
N LEU A 92 -12.06 2.49 16.48
CA LEU A 92 -10.63 2.39 16.68
C LEU A 92 -10.37 1.98 18.13
N GLU A 93 -9.54 0.97 18.32
CA GLU A 93 -9.10 0.51 19.63
C GLU A 93 -7.59 0.71 19.78
N ILE A 94 -7.15 1.29 20.90
CA ILE A 94 -5.75 1.53 21.26
C ILE A 94 -5.54 1.08 22.71
N GLY A 95 -4.90 -0.08 22.91
CA GLY A 95 -4.88 -0.70 24.23
C GLY A 95 -6.31 -0.93 24.76
N PRO A 96 -6.66 -0.51 25.98
CA PRO A 96 -8.03 -0.64 26.50
C PRO A 96 -9.01 0.43 25.98
N ALA A 97 -8.52 1.47 25.30
CA ALA A 97 -9.32 2.60 24.87
C ALA A 97 -10.03 2.29 23.54
N VAL A 98 -11.33 2.59 23.44
CA VAL A 98 -12.13 2.35 22.23
C VAL A 98 -12.93 3.60 21.89
N GLY A 99 -12.77 4.09 20.65
CA GLY A 99 -13.51 5.23 20.12
C GLY A 99 -14.37 4.84 18.92
N ARG A 100 -15.65 5.23 18.95
CA ARG A 100 -16.55 5.06 17.80
C ARG A 100 -16.21 6.09 16.72
N VAL A 101 -16.13 5.63 15.48
CA VAL A 101 -16.02 6.50 14.31
C VAL A 101 -17.43 6.96 13.95
N THR A 102 -17.55 8.23 13.56
CA THR A 102 -18.83 8.84 13.20
C THR A 102 -18.77 9.49 11.82
N TRP A 103 -19.94 9.71 11.23
CA TRP A 103 -20.15 10.39 9.96
C TRP A 103 -21.29 11.39 10.13
N SER A 104 -20.97 12.69 10.14
CA SER A 104 -21.92 13.75 10.50
C SER A 104 -22.61 13.49 11.86
N GLY A 105 -21.86 12.99 12.84
CA GLY A 105 -22.33 12.63 14.18
C GLY A 105 -23.06 11.28 14.29
N SER A 106 -23.33 10.60 13.17
CA SER A 106 -23.93 9.26 13.17
C SER A 106 -22.89 8.16 13.32
N ALA A 107 -23.15 7.14 14.13
CA ALA A 107 -22.29 5.94 14.25
C ALA A 107 -22.36 5.02 13.02
N ILE A 108 -23.28 5.29 12.08
CA ILE A 108 -23.44 4.55 10.83
C ILE A 108 -23.23 5.52 9.67
N GLY A 109 -22.25 5.22 8.82
CA GLY A 109 -22.00 5.90 7.56
C GLY A 109 -22.66 5.19 6.38
N THR A 110 -23.00 5.93 5.33
CA THR A 110 -23.46 5.36 4.05
C THR A 110 -22.42 5.68 2.98
N ILE A 111 -21.73 4.65 2.49
CA ILE A 111 -20.72 4.77 1.44
C ILE A 111 -21.44 4.78 0.09
N PRO A 112 -21.35 5.86 -0.69
CA PRO A 112 -21.92 5.87 -2.04
C PRO A 112 -21.17 4.90 -2.95
N GLY A 113 -21.88 4.24 -3.85
CA GLY A 113 -21.28 3.38 -4.87
C GLY A 113 -20.30 4.15 -5.75
N GLY A 114 -19.05 3.71 -5.83
CA GLY A 114 -18.02 4.37 -6.64
C GLY A 114 -17.49 5.70 -6.10
N ALA A 115 -17.69 6.00 -4.81
CA ALA A 115 -17.16 7.20 -4.17
C ALA A 115 -16.43 6.90 -2.85
N LEU A 116 -15.74 7.93 -2.32
CA LEU A 116 -15.21 7.92 -0.95
C LEU A 116 -16.25 8.46 0.03
N LEU A 117 -16.29 7.87 1.21
CA LEU A 117 -16.94 8.40 2.41
C LEU A 117 -15.85 8.74 3.44
N TRP A 118 -15.80 10.00 3.84
CA TRP A 118 -14.90 10.47 4.90
C TRP A 118 -15.61 10.44 6.24
N SER A 119 -14.96 9.90 7.26
CA SER A 119 -15.43 10.03 8.64
C SER A 119 -15.23 11.43 9.18
N ASP A 120 -15.97 11.74 10.24
CA ASP A 120 -15.64 12.86 11.13
C ASP A 120 -14.25 12.65 11.77
N ASP A 121 -13.67 13.72 12.30
CA ASP A 121 -12.39 13.71 12.99
C ASP A 121 -12.50 12.91 14.28
N LEU A 122 -11.73 11.83 14.36
CA LEU A 122 -11.52 11.12 15.60
C LEU A 122 -10.40 11.82 16.37
N LEU A 123 -10.76 12.47 17.46
CA LEU A 123 -9.83 13.12 18.38
C LEU A 123 -9.42 12.15 19.51
N PRO A 124 -8.24 12.30 20.13
CA PRO A 124 -7.81 11.44 21.24
C PRO A 124 -8.84 11.35 22.37
N GLY A 125 -9.47 12.49 22.70
CA GLY A 125 -10.48 12.57 23.76
C GLY A 125 -11.72 11.70 23.48
N ALA A 126 -12.03 11.39 22.22
CA ALA A 126 -13.13 10.48 21.87
C ALA A 126 -12.84 9.02 22.27
N LEU A 127 -11.57 8.68 22.53
CA LEU A 127 -11.12 7.39 23.07
C LEU A 127 -10.86 7.47 24.58
N GLY A 128 -11.00 8.65 25.20
CA GLY A 128 -10.53 8.89 26.57
C GLY A 128 -9.01 9.04 26.70
N LEU A 129 -8.31 9.34 25.60
CA LEU A 129 -6.88 9.56 25.57
C LEU A 129 -6.55 11.06 25.60
N SER A 130 -5.39 11.42 26.17
CA SER A 130 -4.84 12.78 26.07
C SER A 130 -4.18 13.07 24.73
N GLU A 131 -3.63 12.04 24.10
CA GLU A 131 -3.01 12.08 22.76
C GLU A 131 -3.09 10.69 22.11
N PHE A 132 -2.91 10.62 20.79
CA PHE A 132 -2.64 9.34 20.12
C PHE A 132 -1.18 8.96 20.38
N PRO A 133 -0.88 7.83 21.04
CA PRO A 133 0.51 7.49 21.32
C PRO A 133 1.23 7.13 20.01
N PRO A 134 2.37 7.77 19.70
CA PRO A 134 3.18 7.43 18.53
C PRO A 134 3.56 5.95 18.51
N GLY A 135 3.45 5.30 17.35
CA GLY A 135 3.81 3.88 17.22
C GLY A 135 2.87 2.92 17.95
N ALA A 136 1.73 3.37 18.47
CA ALA A 136 0.83 2.49 19.19
C ALA A 136 0.22 1.42 18.27
N MET A 137 0.11 0.21 18.80
CA MET A 137 -0.70 -0.83 18.18
C MET A 137 -2.18 -0.45 18.27
N VAL A 138 -2.88 -0.61 17.15
CA VAL A 138 -4.30 -0.29 17.03
C VAL A 138 -5.07 -1.44 16.42
N TRP A 139 -6.36 -1.49 16.75
CA TRP A 139 -7.32 -2.37 16.08
C TRP A 139 -8.37 -1.54 15.36
N HIS A 140 -8.52 -1.80 14.08
CA HIS A 140 -9.58 -1.27 13.24
C HIS A 140 -10.74 -2.26 13.27
N ARG A 141 -11.83 -1.91 13.96
CA ARG A 141 -13.05 -2.72 13.97
C ARG A 141 -13.97 -2.22 12.87
N SER A 142 -14.54 -3.11 12.06
CA SER A 142 -15.41 -2.74 10.95
C SER A 142 -16.60 -3.67 10.81
N MET A 143 -17.77 -3.10 10.49
CA MET A 143 -18.94 -3.84 10.00
C MET A 143 -19.45 -3.15 8.74
N LYS A 144 -19.76 -3.92 7.69
CA LYS A 144 -20.35 -3.45 6.44
C LYS A 144 -21.58 -4.23 6.08
N ASP A 145 -22.62 -3.54 5.65
CA ASP A 145 -23.83 -4.15 5.08
C ASP A 145 -24.08 -3.62 3.67
N ASN A 146 -24.34 -4.53 2.72
CA ASN A 146 -24.84 -4.15 1.40
C ASN A 146 -26.30 -3.66 1.55
N LEU A 147 -26.59 -2.42 1.12
CA LEU A 147 -27.92 -1.80 1.28
C LEU A 147 -28.95 -2.32 0.27
N VAL A 148 -28.47 -2.91 -0.82
CA VAL A 148 -29.27 -3.54 -1.88
C VAL A 148 -28.81 -4.99 -1.98
N GLY A 149 -29.68 -5.92 -2.39
CA GLY A 149 -29.41 -7.37 -2.53
C GLY A 149 -28.29 -7.78 -3.50
N ASP A 150 -27.34 -6.88 -3.75
CA ASP A 150 -26.07 -7.13 -4.40
C ASP A 150 -25.26 -8.13 -3.57
N THR A 151 -24.87 -9.23 -4.21
CA THR A 151 -24.03 -10.27 -3.61
C THR A 151 -22.54 -9.99 -3.79
N ARG A 152 -22.18 -8.90 -4.48
CA ARG A 152 -20.80 -8.45 -4.61
C ARG A 152 -20.43 -7.66 -3.36
N ALA A 153 -19.42 -8.14 -2.65
CA ALA A 153 -18.83 -7.44 -1.52
C ALA A 153 -17.37 -7.11 -1.85
N ASN A 154 -16.96 -5.88 -1.53
CA ASN A 154 -15.58 -5.43 -1.66
C ASN A 154 -14.78 -5.97 -0.48
N PHE A 155 -14.19 -7.14 -0.69
CA PHE A 155 -13.34 -7.80 0.28
C PHE A 155 -11.89 -7.45 -0.03
N PRO A 156 -11.09 -6.73 0.75
CA PRO A 156 -9.65 -6.79 0.53
C PRO A 156 -9.14 -8.21 0.82
N MET A 157 -8.81 -8.94 -0.24
CA MET A 157 -7.87 -10.06 -0.15
C MET A 157 -6.47 -9.55 0.16
N THR A 158 -6.02 -9.75 1.39
CA THR A 158 -4.61 -10.06 1.59
C THR A 158 -4.28 -11.34 0.80
N GLY A 159 -3.06 -11.42 0.26
CA GLY A 159 -2.56 -12.69 -0.26
C GLY A 159 -2.61 -13.80 0.80
N PRO A 160 -2.51 -15.08 0.41
CA PRO A 160 -2.62 -16.19 1.34
C PRO A 160 -1.62 -16.07 2.49
N GLY A 161 -2.15 -15.93 3.70
CA GLY A 161 -1.49 -15.92 5.00
C GLY A 161 -2.45 -15.33 6.04
N THR A 162 -2.39 -15.78 7.30
CA THR A 162 -3.22 -15.22 8.39
C THR A 162 -2.73 -13.83 8.81
N PRO A 163 -3.55 -12.77 8.62
CA PRO A 163 -3.35 -11.52 9.34
C PRO A 163 -3.44 -11.77 10.85
N GLU A 164 -2.89 -10.89 11.68
CA GLU A 164 -3.39 -10.71 13.05
C GLU A 164 -4.75 -9.99 12.99
N GLY A 165 -5.71 -10.64 12.35
CA GLY A 165 -7.05 -10.17 12.12
C GLY A 165 -8.01 -11.32 12.42
N GLU A 166 -9.16 -10.96 12.95
CA GLU A 166 -10.23 -11.92 13.19
C GLU A 166 -11.46 -11.41 12.41
N ASP A 167 -12.06 -12.26 11.58
CA ASP A 167 -13.27 -11.96 10.81
C ASP A 167 -14.35 -13.03 11.06
N GLN A 168 -15.60 -12.62 10.94
CA GLN A 168 -16.75 -13.50 10.85
C GLN A 168 -17.75 -13.02 9.80
N ARG A 169 -18.23 -13.99 9.00
CA ARG A 169 -19.38 -13.82 8.12
C ARG A 169 -20.65 -14.16 8.89
N GLY A 170 -21.32 -13.14 9.40
CA GLY A 170 -22.62 -13.28 10.04
C GLY A 170 -23.78 -13.15 9.06
N THR A 171 -24.83 -13.93 9.26
CA THR A 171 -26.12 -13.81 8.53
C THR A 171 -27.16 -12.99 9.29
N THR A 172 -26.86 -12.53 10.51
CA THR A 172 -27.85 -11.95 11.43
C THR A 172 -27.57 -10.48 11.74
N ILE A 173 -28.64 -9.66 11.70
CA ILE A 173 -28.60 -8.18 11.78
C ILE A 173 -28.37 -7.67 13.23
N GLY A 174 -28.42 -8.52 14.26
CA GLY A 174 -28.02 -8.17 15.64
C GLY A 174 -26.70 -8.89 15.98
N VAL A 175 -25.68 -8.30 16.60
CA VAL A 175 -25.65 -7.21 17.59
C VAL A 175 -24.26 -6.56 17.57
N ASP A 176 -24.24 -5.29 17.95
CA ASP A 176 -23.16 -4.35 18.33
C ASP A 176 -21.98 -4.91 19.18
N ARG A 177 -21.83 -6.23 19.38
CA ARG A 177 -20.75 -6.81 20.21
C ARG A 177 -19.36 -6.47 19.69
N LEU A 178 -19.10 -6.56 18.38
CA LEU A 178 -17.78 -6.23 17.85
C LEU A 178 -17.39 -4.80 18.23
N MET A 179 -18.33 -3.88 18.13
CA MET A 179 -18.05 -2.48 18.40
C MET A 179 -18.13 -2.12 19.90
N GLN A 180 -18.79 -2.94 20.73
CA GLN A 180 -18.84 -2.77 22.19
C GLN A 180 -17.69 -3.48 22.92
N THR A 181 -17.43 -4.74 22.61
CA THR A 181 -16.52 -5.62 23.36
C THR A 181 -15.29 -6.05 22.57
N GLY A 182 -15.26 -5.81 21.26
CA GLY A 182 -14.18 -6.29 20.38
C GLY A 182 -14.26 -7.78 20.08
N ALA A 183 -15.18 -8.49 20.73
CA ALA A 183 -15.44 -9.90 20.46
C ALA A 183 -16.23 -10.03 19.16
N LEU A 184 -15.76 -10.90 18.28
CA LEU A 184 -16.58 -11.38 17.18
C LEU A 184 -17.75 -12.20 17.74
N PRO A 185 -18.89 -12.28 17.01
CA PRO A 185 -19.95 -13.24 17.33
C PRO A 185 -19.40 -14.68 17.47
N ALA A 186 -20.19 -15.68 17.87
CA ALA A 186 -19.72 -17.07 17.95
C ALA A 186 -20.08 -17.88 16.70
N ASP A 187 -20.52 -17.20 15.65
CA ASP A 187 -21.36 -17.80 14.61
C ASP A 187 -20.48 -18.39 13.49
N GLY A 188 -20.00 -19.62 13.72
CA GLY A 188 -19.89 -20.75 12.78
C GLY A 188 -19.31 -20.61 11.36
N GLY A 189 -18.80 -19.44 10.94
CA GLY A 189 -18.23 -19.25 9.62
C GLY A 189 -16.76 -19.71 9.55
N ALA A 190 -16.37 -20.36 8.46
CA ALA A 190 -14.97 -20.64 8.18
C ALA A 190 -14.16 -19.33 8.24
N ARG A 191 -12.99 -19.38 8.91
CA ARG A 191 -11.97 -18.33 8.88
C ARG A 191 -11.41 -18.21 7.46
N ALA A 192 -12.16 -17.59 6.57
CA ALA A 192 -11.69 -17.28 5.23
C ALA A 192 -10.87 -15.99 5.32
N GLN A 193 -9.63 -16.03 4.85
CA GLN A 193 -8.73 -14.88 4.71
C GLN A 193 -9.43 -13.75 3.95
N ILE A 194 -10.08 -12.85 4.67
CA ILE A 194 -10.63 -11.64 4.11
C ILE A 194 -10.56 -10.56 5.18
N ASP A 195 -9.91 -9.48 4.82
CA ASP A 195 -9.72 -8.30 5.66
C ASP A 195 -10.84 -7.30 5.37
N GLY A 196 -11.18 -6.48 6.36
CA GLY A 196 -12.32 -5.57 6.33
C GLY A 196 -12.27 -4.54 5.19
N ALA A 197 -13.46 -4.09 4.77
CA ALA A 197 -13.73 -2.81 4.14
C ALA A 197 -12.53 -1.94 3.67
N PRO A 198 -12.36 -1.62 2.36
CA PRO A 198 -11.36 -0.64 1.94
C PRO A 198 -11.59 0.67 2.69
N GLY A 199 -10.60 1.01 3.51
CA GLY A 199 -10.60 2.14 4.41
C GLY A 199 -9.16 2.55 4.64
N VAL A 200 -8.81 3.80 4.32
CA VAL A 200 -7.48 4.33 4.67
C VAL A 200 -7.59 5.15 5.94
N LEU A 201 -6.71 4.90 6.91
CA LEU A 201 -6.58 5.77 8.07
C LEU A 201 -5.58 6.89 7.75
N ILE A 202 -6.05 8.13 7.77
CA ILE A 202 -5.20 9.32 7.65
C ILE A 202 -5.18 10.07 8.98
N GLY A 203 -4.05 10.69 9.28
CA GLY A 203 -3.80 11.43 10.52
C GLY A 203 -3.34 12.83 10.22
N LEU A 204 -3.71 13.75 11.10
CA LEU A 204 -3.33 15.16 11.05
C LEU A 204 -2.15 15.39 11.99
N ALA A 205 -0.95 15.63 11.46
CA ALA A 205 0.24 15.91 12.26
C ALA A 205 1.10 17.02 11.65
N LYS A 206 1.89 17.69 12.50
CA LYS A 206 2.87 18.72 12.06
C LYS A 206 4.24 18.14 11.73
N ASP A 207 4.48 16.93 12.19
CA ASP A 207 5.77 16.23 12.23
C ASP A 207 5.70 14.91 11.45
N HIS A 208 4.88 14.86 10.40
CA HIS A 208 4.83 13.68 9.56
C HIS A 208 6.22 13.30 9.04
N GLY A 209 6.61 12.07 9.29
CA GLY A 209 7.69 11.40 8.57
C GLY A 209 7.30 11.04 7.12
N PRO A 210 8.17 10.32 6.40
CA PRO A 210 7.82 9.79 5.09
C PRO A 210 6.58 8.89 5.17
N THR A 211 5.79 8.92 4.10
CA THR A 211 4.60 8.08 3.90
C THR A 211 4.58 7.62 2.45
N VAL A 212 4.36 6.33 2.20
CA VAL A 212 4.63 5.72 0.89
C VAL A 212 3.38 5.10 0.29
N LEU A 213 3.08 5.44 -0.97
CA LEU A 213 2.19 4.67 -1.81
C LEU A 213 3.00 3.66 -2.62
N VAL A 214 2.68 2.37 -2.55
CA VAL A 214 3.33 1.34 -3.34
C VAL A 214 2.45 0.97 -4.51
N GLY A 215 2.91 1.30 -5.72
CA GLY A 215 2.32 0.86 -6.97
C GLY A 215 3.08 -0.34 -7.53
N GLY A 216 2.40 -1.40 -7.94
CA GLY A 216 3.08 -2.44 -8.69
C GLY A 216 2.25 -3.62 -9.17
N ASP A 217 2.94 -4.67 -9.61
CA ASP A 217 2.35 -5.89 -10.13
C ASP A 217 2.40 -7.07 -9.14
N SER A 218 2.35 -8.31 -9.64
CA SER A 218 2.44 -9.54 -8.84
C SER A 218 3.73 -9.65 -8.04
N ARG A 219 4.83 -9.03 -8.48
CA ARG A 219 6.11 -9.05 -7.78
C ARG A 219 6.06 -8.20 -6.51
N PHE A 220 5.54 -6.98 -6.63
CA PHE A 220 5.33 -6.09 -5.48
C PHE A 220 4.19 -6.54 -4.57
N TYR A 221 3.23 -7.27 -5.12
CA TYR A 221 2.22 -7.99 -4.33
C TYR A 221 2.84 -9.16 -3.52
N GLY A 222 3.95 -9.73 -3.99
CA GLY A 222 4.67 -10.80 -3.29
C GLY A 222 4.26 -12.23 -3.68
N VAL A 223 3.77 -12.44 -4.91
CA VAL A 223 3.51 -13.79 -5.43
C VAL A 223 4.74 -14.68 -5.25
N SER A 224 4.53 -15.91 -4.78
CA SER A 224 5.58 -16.92 -4.52
C SER A 224 6.56 -16.62 -3.37
N GLY A 225 6.32 -15.57 -2.57
CA GLY A 225 7.03 -15.32 -1.32
C GLY A 225 6.41 -16.05 -0.13
N ASN A 226 7.19 -16.28 0.92
CA ASN A 226 6.66 -16.63 2.24
C ASN A 226 6.28 -15.34 3.00
N ALA A 227 5.32 -15.44 3.91
CA ALA A 227 5.02 -14.36 4.84
C ALA A 227 6.27 -13.98 5.65
N GLY A 228 6.56 -12.68 5.76
CA GLY A 228 7.73 -12.18 6.50
C GLY A 228 7.67 -12.51 8.01
N PRO A 229 8.80 -12.34 8.74
CA PRO A 229 8.82 -12.51 10.20
C PRO A 229 8.02 -11.38 10.86
N GLY A 230 6.87 -11.74 11.42
CA GLY A 230 5.88 -10.82 11.97
C GLY A 230 4.55 -10.93 11.22
N THR A 231 3.60 -11.65 11.78
CA THR A 231 2.18 -11.53 11.40
C THR A 231 1.82 -11.90 9.94
N GLY A 232 2.39 -12.99 9.43
CA GLY A 232 1.63 -13.97 8.65
C GLY A 232 0.95 -13.55 7.34
N THR A 233 1.41 -12.57 6.56
CA THR A 233 0.98 -12.38 5.15
C THR A 233 2.16 -12.30 4.19
N ALA A 234 2.02 -12.90 2.99
CA ALA A 234 2.86 -12.54 1.85
C ALA A 234 2.67 -11.04 1.56
N GLY A 235 3.75 -10.28 1.55
CA GLY A 235 3.71 -8.82 1.45
C GLY A 235 4.49 -8.21 0.29
N GLY A 236 5.24 -9.05 -0.44
CA GLY A 236 6.22 -8.59 -1.40
C GLY A 236 7.36 -7.78 -0.77
N PRO A 237 8.41 -7.51 -1.55
CA PRO A 237 9.57 -6.77 -1.06
C PRO A 237 9.25 -5.39 -0.45
N PRO A 238 8.34 -4.57 -1.00
CA PRO A 238 8.03 -3.26 -0.43
C PRO A 238 7.42 -3.33 0.96
N ARG A 239 6.47 -4.24 1.21
CA ARG A 239 5.86 -4.37 2.55
C ARG A 239 6.91 -4.77 3.58
N MET A 240 7.71 -5.79 3.28
CA MET A 240 8.79 -6.25 4.16
C MET A 240 9.72 -5.09 4.55
N ALA A 241 10.11 -4.28 3.58
CA ALA A 241 11.00 -3.15 3.79
C ALA A 241 10.36 -2.01 4.60
N LEU A 242 9.14 -1.60 4.22
CA LEU A 242 8.47 -0.43 4.81
C LEU A 242 7.97 -0.73 6.24
N GLU A 243 7.53 -1.96 6.52
CA GLU A 243 7.20 -2.39 7.88
C GLU A 243 8.44 -2.39 8.78
N GLN A 244 9.57 -2.94 8.30
CA GLN A 244 10.84 -2.91 9.05
C GLN A 244 11.38 -1.49 9.25
N ALA A 245 11.08 -0.57 8.34
CA ALA A 245 11.43 0.84 8.47
C ALA A 245 10.41 1.65 9.31
N GLY A 246 9.28 1.05 9.71
CA GLY A 246 8.21 1.74 10.44
C GLY A 246 7.55 2.87 9.64
N ILE A 247 7.54 2.78 8.31
CA ILE A 247 7.01 3.82 7.43
C ILE A 247 5.52 3.56 7.13
N PRO A 248 4.63 4.52 7.41
CA PRO A 248 3.23 4.46 6.97
C PRO A 248 3.11 4.26 5.46
N HIS A 249 2.42 3.20 5.05
CA HIS A 249 2.25 2.92 3.63
C HIS A 249 0.88 2.39 3.25
N ALA A 250 0.57 2.56 1.96
CA ALA A 250 -0.60 1.98 1.32
C ALA A 250 -0.17 1.17 0.10
N MET A 251 -0.79 0.00 -0.11
CA MET A 251 -0.44 -0.93 -1.19
C MET A 251 -1.51 -0.89 -2.30
N GLN A 252 -1.07 -0.60 -3.53
CA GLN A 252 -1.85 -0.70 -4.77
C GLN A 252 -1.32 -1.80 -5.71
N ALA A 253 -0.30 -2.55 -5.28
CA ALA A 253 0.29 -3.58 -6.09
C ALA A 253 -0.69 -4.74 -6.34
N ARG A 254 -0.85 -5.18 -7.59
CA ARG A 254 -1.77 -6.27 -7.94
C ARG A 254 -1.26 -7.10 -9.11
N SER A 255 -1.41 -8.42 -9.00
CA SER A 255 -1.10 -9.37 -10.08
C SER A 255 -1.72 -8.98 -11.42
N GLY A 256 -0.92 -9.01 -12.48
CA GLY A 256 -1.32 -8.66 -13.84
C GLY A 256 -1.43 -7.16 -14.14
N SER A 257 -1.19 -6.29 -13.15
CA SER A 257 -1.23 -4.82 -13.35
C SER A 257 -0.09 -4.36 -14.24
N LYS A 258 -0.37 -3.32 -15.03
CA LYS A 258 0.51 -2.63 -15.97
C LYS A 258 0.46 -1.13 -15.70
N ILE A 259 1.48 -0.39 -16.13
CA ILE A 259 1.45 1.07 -15.99
C ILE A 259 0.34 1.69 -16.85
N GLN A 260 0.06 1.08 -18.02
CA GLN A 260 -1.02 1.51 -18.90
C GLN A 260 -2.36 1.61 -18.20
N ASP A 261 -2.63 0.71 -17.24
CA ASP A 261 -3.89 0.63 -16.50
C ASP A 261 -4.16 1.89 -15.65
N PHE A 262 -3.13 2.72 -15.41
CA PHE A 262 -3.20 3.95 -14.62
C PHE A 262 -3.11 5.24 -15.48
N VAL A 263 -2.70 5.15 -16.75
CA VAL A 263 -2.41 6.33 -17.58
C VAL A 263 -3.23 6.48 -18.86
N ALA A 264 -3.68 5.40 -19.50
CA ALA A 264 -4.35 5.49 -20.80
C ALA A 264 -5.74 6.17 -20.74
N GLY A 265 -6.06 6.94 -21.80
CA GLY A 265 -7.17 7.90 -21.87
C GLY A 265 -8.59 7.34 -21.76
N ASP A 266 -8.79 6.04 -21.99
CA ASP A 266 -10.09 5.38 -21.88
C ASP A 266 -10.33 4.73 -20.49
N PHE A 267 -9.35 4.80 -19.58
CA PHE A 267 -9.45 4.20 -18.24
C PHE A 267 -9.95 5.23 -17.21
N ALA A 268 -11.25 5.51 -17.24
CA ALA A 268 -11.98 6.30 -16.25
C ALA A 268 -12.05 5.67 -14.82
N LYS A 269 -11.07 4.83 -14.42
CA LYS A 269 -11.29 3.80 -13.38
C LYS A 269 -10.18 3.59 -12.34
N PRO A 270 -9.24 4.51 -12.09
CA PRO A 270 -8.69 4.52 -10.73
C PRO A 270 -8.79 5.87 -10.01
N VAL A 271 -9.93 6.56 -10.15
CA VAL A 271 -10.16 7.86 -9.48
C VAL A 271 -9.94 7.73 -7.97
N LEU A 272 -10.38 6.61 -7.38
CA LEU A 272 -10.33 6.43 -5.93
C LEU A 272 -8.96 5.93 -5.47
N ARG A 273 -8.33 4.99 -6.18
CA ARG A 273 -6.96 4.56 -5.86
C ARG A 273 -5.96 5.70 -6.05
N ILE A 274 -5.98 6.42 -7.17
CA ILE A 274 -5.02 7.51 -7.42
C ILE A 274 -5.26 8.69 -6.45
N GLY A 275 -6.49 8.87 -5.94
CA GLY A 275 -6.80 9.90 -4.95
C GLY A 275 -5.95 9.85 -3.68
N ILE A 276 -5.39 8.68 -3.31
CA ILE A 276 -4.53 8.57 -2.12
C ILE A 276 -3.19 9.31 -2.27
N ILE A 277 -2.80 9.68 -3.49
CA ILE A 277 -1.58 10.45 -3.76
C ILE A 277 -1.57 11.79 -2.99
N ALA A 278 -2.74 12.35 -2.69
CA ALA A 278 -2.88 13.56 -1.88
C ALA A 278 -2.34 13.40 -0.43
N TYR A 279 -2.24 12.17 0.08
CA TYR A 279 -1.95 11.87 1.48
C TYR A 279 -0.61 11.14 1.69
N VAL A 280 0.23 11.09 0.66
CA VAL A 280 1.58 10.47 0.73
C VAL A 280 2.67 11.47 0.36
N SER A 281 3.89 11.25 0.86
CA SER A 281 5.06 12.01 0.44
C SER A 281 5.80 11.35 -0.72
N ASP A 282 5.66 10.03 -0.85
CA ASP A 282 6.45 9.21 -1.77
C ASP A 282 5.57 8.19 -2.47
N ILE A 283 5.90 7.87 -3.72
CA ILE A 283 5.35 6.74 -4.46
C ILE A 283 6.51 5.85 -4.90
N LEU A 284 6.43 4.55 -4.62
CA LEU A 284 7.37 3.54 -5.11
C LEU A 284 6.67 2.65 -6.15
N CYS A 285 7.20 2.56 -7.37
CA CYS A 285 6.51 1.96 -8.51
C CYS A 285 7.26 0.79 -9.16
N ASN A 286 6.54 -0.30 -9.48
CA ASN A 286 7.01 -1.42 -10.33
C ASN A 286 5.86 -2.13 -11.07
N TRP A 287 5.51 -1.68 -12.28
CA TRP A 287 4.43 -2.30 -13.10
C TRP A 287 4.90 -2.91 -14.44
N SER A 288 6.17 -2.69 -14.78
CA SER A 288 6.65 -2.76 -16.16
C SER A 288 6.77 -4.18 -16.74
N VAL A 289 6.77 -5.24 -15.91
CA VAL A 289 6.98 -6.61 -16.43
C VAL A 289 5.78 -7.10 -17.23
N ASN A 290 4.55 -6.82 -16.75
CA ASN A 290 3.35 -7.23 -17.45
C ASN A 290 3.12 -6.42 -18.72
N ASP A 291 3.56 -5.16 -18.78
CA ASP A 291 3.51 -4.36 -20.01
C ASP A 291 4.33 -5.05 -21.10
N MET A 292 5.56 -5.47 -20.76
CA MET A 292 6.44 -6.18 -21.69
C MET A 292 5.88 -7.55 -22.08
N SER A 293 5.32 -8.32 -21.14
CA SER A 293 4.66 -9.60 -21.45
C SER A 293 3.46 -9.43 -22.39
N ASN A 294 2.85 -8.25 -22.44
CA ASN A 294 1.78 -7.91 -23.38
C ASN A 294 2.29 -7.24 -24.68
N GLY A 295 3.59 -7.35 -24.97
CA GLY A 295 4.18 -6.88 -26.22
C GLY A 295 4.44 -5.38 -26.29
N ARG A 296 4.35 -4.64 -25.18
CA ARG A 296 4.69 -3.22 -25.14
C ARG A 296 6.20 -3.01 -25.15
N THR A 297 6.64 -1.97 -25.86
CA THR A 297 8.06 -1.58 -25.94
C THR A 297 8.50 -0.79 -24.72
N ALA A 298 9.81 -0.77 -24.44
CA ALA A 298 10.39 0.05 -23.39
C ALA A 298 10.01 1.54 -23.53
N SER A 299 10.05 2.09 -24.75
CA SER A 299 9.67 3.48 -25.04
C SER A 299 8.22 3.79 -24.65
N GLN A 300 7.28 2.89 -24.99
CA GLN A 300 5.87 3.06 -24.59
C GLN A 300 5.69 3.02 -23.07
N ILE A 301 6.42 2.15 -22.36
CA ILE A 301 6.36 2.07 -20.90
C ILE A 301 6.93 3.35 -20.27
N LEU A 302 8.06 3.85 -20.78
CA LEU A 302 8.70 5.08 -20.30
C LEU A 302 7.84 6.33 -20.55
N GLY A 303 7.15 6.40 -21.69
CA GLY A 303 6.15 7.45 -21.94
C GLY A 303 4.99 7.41 -20.93
N ASP A 304 4.52 6.22 -20.59
CA ASP A 304 3.49 6.02 -19.58
C ASP A 304 3.98 6.37 -18.16
N ILE A 305 5.25 6.15 -17.84
CA ILE A 305 5.86 6.62 -16.58
C ILE A 305 5.77 8.14 -16.48
N ALA A 306 6.19 8.87 -17.53
CA ALA A 306 6.10 10.32 -17.54
C ALA A 306 4.65 10.82 -17.40
N ALA A 307 3.68 10.12 -18.01
CA ALA A 307 2.26 10.43 -17.86
C ALA A 307 1.76 10.19 -16.42
N LEU A 308 2.18 9.11 -15.76
CA LEU A 308 1.85 8.88 -14.35
C LEU A 308 2.43 9.99 -13.46
N VAL A 309 3.70 10.36 -13.69
CA VAL A 309 4.36 11.45 -12.95
C VAL A 309 3.56 12.74 -13.07
N ALA A 310 3.14 13.11 -14.28
CA ALA A 310 2.31 14.30 -14.50
C ALA A 310 0.98 14.23 -13.73
N LYS A 311 0.28 13.09 -13.77
CA LYS A 311 -0.97 12.88 -13.01
C LYS A 311 -0.75 12.99 -11.50
N ALA A 312 0.28 12.34 -10.97
CA ALA A 312 0.60 12.36 -9.56
C ALA A 312 0.95 13.78 -9.07
N LYS A 313 1.74 14.52 -9.85
CA LYS A 313 2.11 15.91 -9.57
C LYS A 313 0.92 16.88 -9.66
N ALA A 314 -0.08 16.60 -10.48
CA ALA A 314 -1.31 17.38 -10.51
C ALA A 314 -2.14 17.24 -9.22
N ILE A 315 -2.07 16.08 -8.55
CA ILE A 315 -2.78 15.80 -7.30
C ILE A 315 -1.98 16.30 -6.09
N ASN A 316 -0.67 16.04 -6.10
CA ASN A 316 0.25 16.45 -5.06
C ASN A 316 1.55 16.96 -5.70
N PRO A 317 1.71 18.28 -5.86
CA PRO A 317 2.89 18.87 -6.50
C PRO A 317 4.22 18.49 -5.82
N GLN A 318 4.20 18.19 -4.52
CA GLN A 318 5.38 17.87 -3.73
C GLN A 318 5.70 16.37 -3.69
N VAL A 319 4.84 15.48 -4.19
CA VAL A 319 5.05 14.03 -4.10
C VAL A 319 6.34 13.62 -4.80
N ARG A 320 7.16 12.80 -4.15
CA ARG A 320 8.35 12.20 -4.77
C ARG A 320 7.98 10.86 -5.40
N ILE A 321 8.47 10.61 -6.59
CA ILE A 321 8.10 9.42 -7.36
C ILE A 321 9.36 8.65 -7.68
N TRP A 322 9.42 7.42 -7.19
CA TRP A 322 10.57 6.54 -7.25
C TRP A 322 10.20 5.34 -8.10
N TRP A 323 11.05 5.01 -9.07
CA TRP A 323 10.84 3.86 -9.93
C TRP A 323 11.86 2.78 -9.63
N THR A 324 11.46 1.52 -9.74
CA THR A 324 12.38 0.41 -9.57
C THR A 324 12.72 -0.26 -10.89
N THR A 325 13.94 -0.80 -10.99
CA THR A 325 14.32 -1.63 -12.13
C THR A 325 13.48 -2.92 -12.18
N MET A 326 13.31 -3.48 -13.37
CA MET A 326 12.67 -4.78 -13.54
C MET A 326 13.63 -5.89 -13.19
N ALA A 327 13.27 -6.77 -12.24
CA ALA A 327 13.99 -8.02 -12.00
C ALA A 327 13.97 -8.94 -13.25
N PRO A 328 14.92 -9.89 -13.38
CA PRO A 328 14.97 -10.85 -14.50
C PRO A 328 13.64 -11.60 -14.72
N SER A 329 13.34 -12.00 -15.97
CA SER A 329 12.17 -12.80 -16.31
C SER A 329 12.53 -13.87 -17.33
N THR A 330 12.19 -15.13 -17.04
CA THR A 330 12.66 -16.33 -17.75
C THR A 330 11.53 -17.38 -17.81
N ASN A 331 11.24 -18.05 -18.94
CA ASN A 331 10.27 -19.18 -19.03
C ASN A 331 10.77 -20.48 -18.41
N GLY A 332 10.82 -20.51 -17.08
CA GLY A 332 10.82 -21.76 -16.34
C GLY A 332 12.16 -22.15 -15.73
N SER A 333 12.14 -23.34 -15.14
CA SER A 333 13.06 -23.79 -14.08
C SER A 333 14.48 -24.16 -14.52
N ASN A 334 14.74 -24.19 -15.82
CA ASN A 334 16.03 -24.55 -16.40
C ASN A 334 16.29 -23.66 -17.60
N ILE A 335 17.11 -22.64 -17.44
CA ILE A 335 17.79 -22.01 -18.57
C ILE A 335 19.23 -22.51 -18.59
N PRO A 336 19.57 -23.49 -19.46
CA PRO A 336 20.95 -23.70 -19.86
C PRO A 336 21.52 -22.39 -20.42
N VAL A 337 22.83 -22.19 -20.27
CA VAL A 337 23.56 -21.08 -20.88
C VAL A 337 23.12 -20.90 -22.34
N GLY A 338 22.43 -19.80 -22.65
CA GLY A 338 22.09 -19.43 -24.03
C GLY A 338 20.64 -19.62 -24.49
N LEU A 339 19.66 -19.95 -23.65
CA LEU A 339 18.25 -20.01 -24.06
C LEU A 339 17.34 -19.13 -23.20
N TYR A 340 17.22 -17.87 -23.62
CA TYR A 340 16.24 -16.90 -23.18
C TYR A 340 14.82 -17.43 -23.29
N ALA A 341 13.94 -16.84 -22.51
CA ALA A 341 12.63 -17.37 -22.37
C ALA A 341 11.65 -16.23 -22.06
N ASN A 342 11.26 -15.54 -23.13
CA ASN A 342 9.90 -15.40 -23.66
C ASN A 342 10.04 -14.76 -25.04
N SER A 343 9.09 -14.93 -25.94
CA SER A 343 9.03 -14.17 -27.21
C SER A 343 8.93 -12.62 -27.02
N ALA A 344 9.06 -12.13 -25.79
CA ALA A 344 9.33 -10.75 -25.42
C ALA A 344 10.80 -10.39 -25.69
N ASN A 345 11.15 -10.17 -26.96
CA ASN A 345 12.47 -9.70 -27.36
C ASN A 345 12.88 -8.43 -26.57
N ASP A 346 13.99 -8.52 -25.84
CA ASP A 346 15.00 -7.47 -25.63
C ASP A 346 14.66 -6.16 -24.87
N GLY A 347 13.40 -5.95 -24.48
CA GLY A 347 12.98 -4.67 -23.90
C GLY A 347 13.51 -4.38 -22.49
N ARG A 348 13.75 -5.41 -21.66
CA ARG A 348 14.08 -5.22 -20.23
C ARG A 348 15.42 -4.53 -20.03
N GLN A 349 16.48 -5.01 -20.70
CA GLN A 349 17.80 -4.40 -20.57
C GLN A 349 17.76 -2.96 -21.07
N ALA A 350 17.11 -2.71 -22.22
CA ALA A 350 16.91 -1.37 -22.75
C ALA A 350 16.18 -0.47 -21.73
N PHE A 351 15.08 -0.94 -21.14
CA PHE A 351 14.35 -0.21 -20.11
C PHE A 351 15.20 0.07 -18.86
N ASN A 352 15.85 -0.96 -18.30
CA ASN A 352 16.65 -0.83 -17.08
C ASN A 352 17.84 0.12 -17.32
N ASN A 353 18.53 0.00 -18.44
CA ASN A 353 19.64 0.89 -18.80
C ASN A 353 19.17 2.34 -18.98
N GLU A 354 18.05 2.53 -19.65
CA GLU A 354 17.46 3.84 -19.88
C GLU A 354 17.06 4.49 -18.56
N ILE A 355 16.34 3.80 -17.68
CA ILE A 355 15.89 4.40 -16.43
C ILE A 355 17.03 4.60 -15.42
N ARG A 356 18.06 3.73 -15.41
CA ARG A 356 19.28 3.93 -14.62
C ARG A 356 20.00 5.23 -14.99
N THR A 357 20.01 5.57 -16.28
CA THR A 357 20.76 6.73 -16.81
C THR A 357 19.92 8.00 -16.81
N ASN A 358 18.64 7.88 -17.17
CA ASN A 358 17.81 9.00 -17.60
C ASN A 358 16.51 9.15 -16.77
N PHE A 359 16.39 8.57 -15.57
CA PHE A 359 15.16 8.65 -14.76
C PHE A 359 14.60 10.08 -14.64
N ALA A 360 15.47 11.10 -14.53
CA ALA A 360 15.08 12.49 -14.40
C ALA A 360 14.34 13.05 -15.63
N VAL A 361 14.61 12.52 -16.84
CA VAL A 361 13.90 12.88 -18.08
C VAL A 361 12.41 12.55 -17.98
N TYR A 362 12.07 11.50 -17.23
CA TYR A 362 10.70 11.05 -16.99
C TYR A 362 10.05 11.72 -15.78
N GLY A 363 10.72 12.72 -15.17
CA GLY A 363 10.24 13.46 -14.00
C GLY A 363 10.29 12.68 -12.69
N LEU A 364 11.01 11.56 -12.65
CA LEU A 364 11.19 10.76 -11.44
C LEU A 364 12.14 11.46 -10.46
N SER A 365 11.88 11.28 -9.16
CA SER A 365 12.72 11.79 -8.07
C SER A 365 13.98 10.96 -7.88
N GLY A 366 13.95 9.70 -8.31
CA GLY A 366 15.09 8.80 -8.26
C GLY A 366 14.71 7.38 -8.62
N LEU A 367 15.68 6.48 -8.45
CA LEU A 367 15.56 5.07 -8.77
C LEU A 367 15.93 4.20 -7.57
N VAL A 368 15.24 3.07 -7.41
CA VAL A 368 15.56 2.01 -6.45
C VAL A 368 15.90 0.75 -7.24
N ASP A 369 17.19 0.44 -7.40
CA ASP A 369 17.65 -0.66 -8.26
C ASP A 369 17.51 -2.02 -7.57
N ILE A 370 16.28 -2.55 -7.53
CA ILE A 370 16.00 -3.85 -6.93
C ILE A 370 16.55 -5.00 -7.78
N SER A 371 16.64 -4.81 -9.10
CA SER A 371 17.09 -5.85 -10.02
C SER A 371 18.56 -6.23 -9.80
N ALA A 372 19.42 -5.25 -9.53
CA ALA A 372 20.83 -5.48 -9.24
C ALA A 372 21.07 -6.46 -8.07
N ALA A 373 20.11 -6.64 -7.17
CA ALA A 373 20.22 -7.55 -6.04
C ALA A 373 19.96 -9.03 -6.39
N VAL A 374 19.32 -9.29 -7.53
CA VAL A 374 18.88 -10.64 -7.94
C VAL A 374 19.32 -11.01 -9.36
N GLU A 375 19.89 -10.08 -10.12
CA GLU A 375 20.42 -10.33 -11.46
C GLU A 375 21.88 -10.81 -11.46
N ASP A 376 22.22 -11.68 -12.41
CA ASP A 376 23.61 -12.11 -12.63
C ASP A 376 24.46 -10.90 -13.06
N PRO A 377 25.59 -10.63 -12.40
CA PRO A 377 26.38 -9.42 -12.66
C PRO A 377 27.08 -9.43 -14.03
N THR A 378 27.21 -10.60 -14.66
CA THR A 378 27.81 -10.77 -16.00
C THR A 378 26.75 -10.88 -17.09
N GLN A 379 25.56 -11.38 -16.74
CA GLN A 379 24.43 -11.64 -17.62
C GLN A 379 23.17 -11.07 -16.99
N THR A 380 23.05 -9.74 -17.00
CA THR A 380 22.03 -8.98 -16.26
C THR A 380 20.58 -9.28 -16.67
N ASP A 381 20.35 -10.06 -17.71
CA ASP A 381 19.06 -10.65 -18.10
C ASP A 381 18.65 -11.88 -17.27
N ARG A 382 19.56 -12.42 -16.45
CA ARG A 382 19.37 -13.67 -15.72
C ARG A 382 19.29 -13.46 -14.23
N TRP A 383 18.65 -14.41 -13.56
CA TRP A 383 18.74 -14.56 -12.12
C TRP A 383 20.16 -14.98 -11.74
N ALA A 384 20.76 -14.31 -10.75
CA ALA A 384 22.07 -14.69 -10.21
C ALA A 384 22.04 -16.10 -9.61
N ASP A 385 20.94 -16.44 -8.94
CA ASP A 385 20.71 -17.74 -8.34
C ASP A 385 19.26 -18.15 -8.57
N PHE A 386 18.96 -18.59 -9.79
CA PHE A 386 17.60 -18.98 -10.19
C PHE A 386 16.94 -19.95 -9.20
N ALA A 387 17.68 -20.97 -8.77
CA ALA A 387 17.15 -22.06 -7.96
C ALA A 387 16.66 -21.58 -6.59
N ASN A 388 17.33 -20.58 -6.01
CA ASN A 388 16.93 -20.01 -4.73
C ASN A 388 16.03 -18.79 -4.91
N ASP A 389 16.35 -17.88 -5.84
CA ASP A 389 15.74 -16.57 -5.93
C ASP A 389 14.45 -16.54 -6.75
N SER A 390 14.19 -17.51 -7.63
CA SER A 390 12.99 -17.51 -8.49
C SER A 390 12.11 -18.74 -8.30
N SER A 391 10.79 -18.56 -8.38
CA SER A 391 9.82 -19.65 -8.22
C SER A 391 9.43 -20.32 -9.52
N ASP A 392 9.25 -19.51 -10.56
CA ASP A 392 8.76 -19.88 -11.87
C ASP A 392 9.52 -19.16 -13.00
N GLY A 393 10.56 -18.40 -12.65
CA GLY A 393 11.33 -17.57 -13.56
C GLY A 393 10.76 -16.17 -13.78
N LEU A 394 9.56 -15.86 -13.27
CA LEU A 394 8.98 -14.52 -13.27
C LEU A 394 8.93 -13.93 -11.86
N HIS A 395 8.54 -14.72 -10.86
CA HIS A 395 8.33 -14.25 -9.49
C HIS A 395 9.51 -14.63 -8.59
N SER A 396 9.95 -13.67 -7.78
CA SER A 396 10.97 -13.90 -6.76
C SER A 396 10.42 -14.82 -5.66
N ARG A 397 11.18 -15.85 -5.29
CA ARG A 397 10.98 -16.63 -4.05
C ARG A 397 11.35 -15.80 -2.83
N GLN A 398 11.13 -16.34 -1.63
CA GLN A 398 11.46 -15.67 -0.37
C GLN A 398 12.89 -15.11 -0.33
N THR A 399 13.91 -15.83 -0.81
CA THR A 399 15.30 -15.33 -0.78
C THR A 399 15.49 -14.15 -1.72
N GLY A 400 14.95 -14.23 -2.94
CA GLY A 400 14.95 -13.13 -3.90
C GLY A 400 14.22 -11.91 -3.37
N GLN A 401 13.02 -12.11 -2.81
CA GLN A 401 12.24 -11.02 -2.20
C GLN A 401 12.97 -10.37 -1.02
N ALA A 402 13.70 -11.15 -0.19
CA ALA A 402 14.50 -10.58 0.90
C ALA A 402 15.65 -9.72 0.39
N LYS A 403 16.30 -10.10 -0.72
CA LYS A 403 17.36 -9.30 -1.37
C LYS A 403 16.78 -7.99 -1.91
N GLU A 404 15.65 -8.05 -2.63
CA GLU A 404 14.94 -6.87 -3.14
C GLU A 404 14.48 -5.96 -1.97
N ALA A 405 13.94 -6.56 -0.90
CA ALA A 405 13.48 -5.84 0.29
C ALA A 405 14.64 -5.12 1.00
N ALA A 406 15.83 -5.71 1.06
CA ALA A 406 17.00 -5.06 1.64
C ALA A 406 17.37 -3.77 0.90
N VAL A 407 17.29 -3.77 -0.44
CA VAL A 407 17.50 -2.56 -1.26
C VAL A 407 16.42 -1.52 -0.98
N ILE A 408 15.14 -1.93 -0.97
CA ILE A 408 14.02 -1.01 -0.68
C ILE A 408 14.15 -0.46 0.74
N LYS A 409 14.57 -1.27 1.71
CA LYS A 409 14.75 -0.81 3.10
C LYS A 409 15.85 0.24 3.20
N ALA A 410 16.98 0.04 2.52
CA ALA A 410 18.04 1.03 2.47
C ALA A 410 17.56 2.36 1.87
N TRP A 411 16.72 2.31 0.82
CA TRP A 411 16.05 3.50 0.29
C TRP A 411 15.09 4.13 1.30
N ALA A 412 14.24 3.34 1.94
CA ALA A 412 13.26 3.77 2.92
C ALA A 412 13.91 4.47 4.12
N ASP A 413 14.98 3.90 4.66
CA ASP A 413 15.78 4.47 5.76
C ASP A 413 16.45 5.80 5.37
N ALA A 414 16.71 6.01 4.07
CA ALA A 414 17.34 7.21 3.53
C ALA A 414 16.33 8.27 3.07
N LEU A 415 15.02 8.01 3.16
CA LEU A 415 14.00 8.96 2.71
C LEU A 415 14.10 10.28 3.50
N PRO A 416 14.23 11.42 2.82
CA PRO A 416 14.28 12.70 3.51
C PRO A 416 12.95 12.96 4.22
N ALA A 417 13.03 13.68 5.34
CA ALA A 417 11.87 14.29 5.96
C ALA A 417 11.05 15.02 4.88
N PRO A 418 9.73 14.87 4.87
CA PRO A 418 8.90 15.50 3.88
C PRO A 418 9.03 17.02 3.93
N LEU A 419 9.01 17.67 2.77
CA LEU A 419 8.94 19.12 2.71
C LEU A 419 7.62 19.56 3.36
N ALA A 420 7.68 20.64 4.16
CA ALA A 420 6.49 21.26 4.70
C ALA A 420 5.57 21.70 3.54
N ALA A 421 4.27 21.49 3.68
CA ALA A 421 3.31 22.11 2.77
C ALA A 421 3.36 23.62 2.98
N TYR A 422 3.16 24.36 1.88
CA TYR A 422 3.00 25.81 1.87
C TYR A 422 1.53 26.18 1.77
#